data_AF-A0A4Y2E105-F1
#
_entry.id   AF-A0A4Y2E105-F1
#
_cell.length_a   1.000
_cell.length_b   1.000
_cell.length_c   1.000
_cell.angle_alpha   90.00
_cell.angle_beta   90.00
_cell.angle_gamma   90.00
#
_symmetry.space_group_name_H-M   'P 1'
#
loop_
_entity.id
_entity.type
_entity.pdbx_description
1 polymer ?
#
loop_
_entity_poly.entity_id
_entity_poly.type
_entity_poly.pdbx_seq_one_letter_code
_entity_poly.pdbx_strand_id
1 'polypeptide(L)'
;MLETLAFPQIEDLQSNIIFQQDGKPPHWSLEMRKVLDEKFPRHWIGRAGPIPWPLKSPDITPMDFFLWRYIKNIVYQSPIGDTDELKSQITAAIQTVDSALLHG
;
A
#
# COMPACT_ATOMS: atom_id res chain seq x y z
N MET A 1 -4.92 -8.47 8.91
CA MET A 1 -4.73 -8.12 7.48
C MET A 1 -3.27 -8.24 7.07
N LEU A 2 -2.32 -7.49 7.65
CA LEU A 2 -0.91 -7.57 7.24
C LEU A 2 -0.29 -8.96 7.51
N GLU A 3 -0.41 -9.46 8.72
CA GLU A 3 0.13 -10.78 9.10
C GLU A 3 -0.55 -11.94 8.38
N THR A 4 -1.86 -11.83 8.16
CA THR A 4 -2.70 -12.92 7.63
C THR A 4 -2.78 -12.97 6.12
N LEU A 5 -2.49 -11.86 5.43
CA LEU A 5 -2.70 -11.73 3.98
C LEU A 5 -1.45 -11.20 3.28
N ALA A 6 -0.85 -10.11 3.78
CA ALA A 6 0.22 -9.42 3.07
C ALA A 6 1.58 -10.12 3.24
N PHE A 7 2.01 -10.39 4.48
CA PHE A 7 3.34 -10.96 4.74
C PHE A 7 3.58 -12.33 4.10
N PRO A 8 2.62 -13.28 4.11
CA PRO A 8 2.83 -14.56 3.44
C PRO A 8 3.06 -14.43 1.93
N GLN A 9 2.52 -13.38 1.28
CA GLN A 9 2.64 -13.18 -0.17
C GLN A 9 3.93 -12.45 -0.58
N ILE A 10 4.59 -11.77 0.36
CA ILE A 10 5.78 -10.95 0.08
C ILE A 10 7.03 -11.46 0.81
N GLU A 11 6.95 -12.63 1.46
CA GLU A 11 8.03 -13.21 2.26
C GLU A 11 9.28 -13.46 1.41
N ASP A 12 9.11 -14.02 0.20
CA ASP A 12 10.20 -14.27 -0.75
C ASP A 12 10.84 -12.99 -1.31
N LEU A 13 10.17 -11.84 -1.17
CA LEU A 13 10.64 -10.56 -1.69
C LEU A 13 11.39 -9.74 -0.63
N GLN A 14 11.37 -10.14 0.64
CA GLN A 14 11.81 -9.32 1.79
C GLN A 14 13.23 -8.76 1.68
N SER A 15 14.17 -9.49 1.07
CA SER A 15 15.56 -9.03 0.94
C SER A 15 15.78 -7.96 -0.14
N ASN A 16 14.82 -7.80 -1.05
CA ASN A 16 14.94 -6.95 -2.23
C ASN A 16 13.94 -5.79 -2.27
N ILE A 17 13.12 -5.63 -1.22
CA ILE A 17 12.08 -4.60 -1.16
C ILE A 17 12.24 -3.70 0.04
N ILE A 18 11.80 -2.46 -0.10
CA ILE A 18 11.59 -1.54 1.00
C ILE A 18 10.08 -1.45 1.24
N PHE A 19 9.65 -1.80 2.45
CA PHE A 19 8.25 -1.69 2.83
C PHE A 19 7.90 -0.24 3.19
N GLN A 20 6.81 0.30 2.65
CA GLN A 20 6.42 1.68 2.88
C GLN A 20 5.00 1.76 3.44
N GLN A 21 4.83 2.45 4.57
CA GLN A 21 3.52 2.78 5.15
C GLN A 21 3.42 4.27 5.46
N ASP A 22 2.22 4.83 5.31
CA ASP A 22 1.95 6.21 5.71
C ASP A 22 2.03 6.36 7.24
N GLY A 23 2.36 7.57 7.70
CA GLY A 23 2.52 7.84 9.13
C GLY A 23 1.20 8.06 9.88
N LYS A 24 0.04 7.59 9.37
CA LYS A 24 -1.25 7.87 10.01
C LYS A 24 -1.34 7.18 11.39
N PRO A 25 -2.03 7.79 12.38
CA PRO A 25 -2.07 7.30 13.77
C PRO A 25 -2.36 5.81 13.97
N PRO A 26 -3.30 5.16 13.25
CA PRO A 26 -3.54 3.72 13.42
C PRO A 26 -2.41 2.82 12.92
N HIS A 27 -1.51 3.32 12.06
CA HIS A 27 -0.35 2.58 11.53
C HIS A 27 0.94 2.84 12.33
N TRP A 28 0.85 3.56 13.45
CA TRP A 28 1.98 4.04 14.23
C TRP A 28 2.06 3.42 15.65
N SER A 29 1.52 2.21 15.83
CA SER A 29 1.64 1.52 17.12
C SER A 29 3.06 0.99 17.35
N LEU A 30 3.46 0.82 18.61
CA LEU A 30 4.71 0.15 18.98
C LEU A 30 4.76 -1.29 18.44
N GLU A 31 3.61 -1.97 18.43
CA GLU A 31 3.47 -3.33 17.96
C GLU A 31 3.75 -3.44 16.45
N MET A 32 3.17 -2.54 15.64
CA MET A 32 3.44 -2.49 14.20
C MET A 32 4.94 -2.27 13.92
N ARG A 33 5.61 -1.42 14.70
CA ARG A 33 7.06 -1.21 14.55
C ARG A 33 7.86 -2.46 14.85
N LYS A 34 7.54 -3.19 15.92
CA LYS A 34 8.20 -4.47 16.23
C LYS A 34 8.06 -5.47 15.10
N VAL A 35 6.85 -5.60 14.56
CA VAL A 35 6.56 -6.50 13.43
C VAL A 35 7.35 -6.08 12.19
N LEU A 36 7.42 -4.78 11.88
CA LEU A 36 8.18 -4.28 10.73
C LEU A 36 9.70 -4.41 10.92
N ASP A 37 10.22 -4.24 12.14
CA ASP A 37 11.64 -4.47 12.43
C ASP A 37 12.02 -5.95 12.33
N GLU A 38 11.11 -6.86 12.67
CA GLU A 38 11.30 -8.30 12.54
C GLU A 38 11.22 -8.76 11.07
N LYS A 39 10.19 -8.30 10.34
CA LYS A 39 9.92 -8.75 8.96
C LYS A 39 10.72 -8.00 7.89
N PHE A 40 11.10 -6.75 8.15
CA PHE A 40 11.83 -5.88 7.21
C PHE A 40 13.01 -5.18 7.90
N PRO A 41 13.99 -5.92 8.44
CA PRO A 41 15.04 -5.34 9.27
C PRO A 41 15.83 -4.28 8.49
N ARG A 42 15.73 -3.00 8.90
CA ARG A 42 16.29 -1.82 8.22
C ARG A 42 15.72 -1.49 6.83
N HIS A 43 14.68 -2.18 6.38
CA HIS A 43 14.10 -2.07 5.03
C HIS A 43 12.65 -1.60 5.06
N TRP A 44 12.30 -0.65 5.94
CA TRP A 44 10.97 -0.05 5.92
C TRP A 44 10.99 1.45 6.18
N ILE A 45 10.09 2.16 5.49
CA ILE A 45 9.88 3.60 5.59
C ILE A 45 8.63 3.86 6.42
N GLY A 46 8.78 4.71 7.43
CA GLY A 46 7.67 5.17 8.24
C GLY A 46 8.12 6.08 9.37
N ARG A 47 7.16 6.49 10.19
CA ARG A 47 7.44 7.37 11.33
C ARG A 47 8.23 6.62 12.40
N ALA A 48 9.43 7.12 12.73
CA ALA A 48 10.37 6.48 13.65
C ALA A 48 10.83 5.08 13.22
N GLY A 49 10.79 4.80 11.91
CA GLY A 49 11.43 3.64 11.31
C GLY A 49 12.89 3.88 10.96
N PRO A 50 13.59 2.85 10.44
CA PRO A 50 14.98 2.96 10.03
C PRO A 50 15.17 3.92 8.85
N ILE A 51 14.15 4.05 7.99
CA ILE A 51 14.10 5.06 6.93
C ILE A 51 13.00 6.07 7.32
N PRO A 52 13.35 7.32 7.68
CA PRO A 52 12.36 8.29 8.16
C PRO A 52 11.46 8.78 7.02
N TRP A 53 10.15 8.72 7.22
CA TRP A 53 9.18 9.37 6.32
C TRP A 53 9.21 10.90 6.50
N PRO A 54 9.21 11.70 5.42
CA PRO A 54 9.21 13.16 5.52
C PRO A 54 7.95 13.70 6.22
N LEU A 55 8.13 14.73 7.06
CA LEU A 55 7.05 15.35 7.81
C LEU A 55 6.11 16.09 6.84
N LYS A 56 4.80 15.79 6.90
CA LYS A 56 3.73 16.40 6.08
C LYS A 56 3.73 16.03 4.59
N SER A 57 4.00 14.77 4.28
CA SER A 57 3.89 14.25 2.91
C SER A 57 2.80 13.16 2.80
N PRO A 58 1.51 13.51 2.93
CA PRO A 58 0.42 12.56 2.68
C PRO A 58 0.38 12.09 1.22
N ASP A 59 0.91 12.89 0.29
CA ASP A 59 0.78 12.67 -1.16
C ASP A 59 1.99 11.97 -1.81
N ILE A 60 2.99 11.52 -1.03
CA ILE A 60 4.22 10.92 -1.59
C ILE A 60 4.13 9.39 -1.67
N THR A 61 3.04 8.76 -1.22
CA THR A 61 2.88 7.32 -1.47
C THR A 61 2.49 7.13 -2.95
N PRO A 62 3.23 6.31 -3.74
CA PRO A 62 2.81 5.97 -5.10
C PRO A 62 1.41 5.37 -5.14
N MET A 63 1.02 4.71 -4.05
CA MET A 63 -0.32 4.20 -3.81
C MET A 63 -1.38 5.31 -3.85
N ASP A 64 -1.22 6.39 -3.09
CA ASP A 64 -2.21 7.46 -3.01
C ASP A 64 -2.16 8.41 -4.23
N PHE A 65 -0.96 8.73 -4.72
CA PHE A 65 -0.77 9.64 -5.85
C PHE A 65 -1.21 9.03 -7.19
N PHE A 66 -0.81 7.78 -7.44
CA PHE A 66 -0.98 7.13 -8.72
C PHE A 66 -2.05 6.05 -8.68
N LEU A 67 -1.81 4.96 -7.94
CA LEU A 67 -2.66 3.76 -8.06
C LEU A 67 -4.11 4.05 -7.70
N TRP A 68 -4.33 4.74 -6.57
CA TRP A 68 -5.68 5.02 -6.10
C TRP A 68 -6.39 6.06 -6.95
N ARG A 69 -5.65 7.02 -7.53
CA ARG A 69 -6.20 7.95 -8.51
C ARG A 69 -6.63 7.23 -9.79
N TYR A 70 -5.78 6.34 -10.31
CA TYR A 70 -6.06 5.54 -11.50
C TYR A 70 -7.27 4.62 -11.31
N ILE A 71 -7.30 3.86 -10.21
CA ILE A 71 -8.42 2.95 -9.90
C ILE A 71 -9.73 3.75 -9.75
N LYS A 72 -9.72 4.87 -9.01
CA LYS A 72 -10.91 5.72 -8.87
C LYS A 72 -11.42 6.24 -10.22
N ASN A 73 -10.51 6.61 -11.13
CA ASN A 73 -10.88 7.06 -12.47
C ASN A 73 -11.54 5.98 -13.32
N ILE A 74 -11.33 4.69 -13.04
CA ILE A 74 -11.97 3.57 -13.73
C ILE A 74 -13.30 3.23 -13.05
N VAL A 75 -13.26 3.01 -11.74
CA VAL A 75 -14.39 2.55 -10.94
C VAL A 75 -15.57 3.53 -11.03
N TYR A 76 -15.32 4.84 -11.00
CA TYR A 76 -16.40 5.84 -11.03
C TYR A 76 -16.85 6.25 -12.44
N GLN A 77 -16.46 5.53 -13.50
CA GLN A 77 -17.01 5.77 -14.85
C GLN A 77 -18.45 5.28 -14.97
N SER A 78 -18.85 4.32 -14.14
CA SER A 78 -20.20 3.80 -14.01
C SER A 78 -20.79 4.09 -12.62
N PRO A 79 -22.11 4.30 -12.50
CA PRO A 79 -22.77 4.28 -11.21
C PRO A 79 -22.52 2.97 -10.47
N ILE A 80 -22.51 3.03 -9.15
CA ILE A 80 -22.27 1.88 -8.27
C ILE A 80 -23.49 1.72 -7.38
N GLY A 81 -24.18 0.59 -7.52
CA GLY A 81 -25.44 0.31 -6.83
C GLY A 81 -25.24 -0.25 -5.42
N ASP A 82 -24.22 -1.08 -5.21
CA ASP A 82 -23.95 -1.72 -3.92
C ASP A 82 -22.46 -2.00 -3.68
N THR A 83 -22.17 -2.62 -2.52
CA THR A 83 -20.80 -2.91 -2.08
C THR A 83 -20.14 -4.05 -2.85
N ASP A 84 -20.92 -5.00 -3.36
CA ASP A 84 -20.37 -6.14 -4.09
C ASP A 84 -20.02 -5.74 -5.53
N GLU A 85 -20.84 -4.87 -6.14
CA GLU A 85 -20.50 -4.19 -7.38
C GLU A 85 -19.22 -3.34 -7.21
N LEU A 86 -19.12 -2.57 -6.13
CA LEU A 86 -17.91 -1.78 -5.84
C LEU A 86 -16.66 -2.65 -5.76
N LYS A 87 -16.72 -3.77 -5.03
CA LYS A 87 -15.59 -4.72 -4.91
C LYS A 87 -15.23 -5.33 -6.27
N SER A 88 -16.23 -5.70 -7.06
CA SER A 88 -16.04 -6.27 -8.40
C SER A 88 -15.35 -5.27 -9.33
N GLN A 89 -15.83 -4.02 -9.36
CA GLN A 89 -15.25 -2.95 -10.17
C GLN A 89 -13.81 -2.61 -9.72
N ILE A 90 -13.54 -2.54 -8.40
CA ILE A 90 -12.17 -2.34 -7.89
C ILE A 90 -11.26 -3.49 -8.33
N THR A 91 -11.72 -4.73 -8.22
CA THR A 91 -10.94 -5.91 -8.62
C THR A 91 -10.62 -5.88 -10.12
N ALA A 92 -11.62 -5.57 -10.96
CA ALA A 92 -11.43 -5.43 -12.40
C ALA A 92 -10.47 -4.28 -12.74
N ALA A 93 -10.58 -3.13 -12.07
CA ALA A 93 -9.67 -2.00 -12.27
C ALA A 93 -8.23 -2.35 -11.90
N ILE A 94 -8.00 -3.08 -10.80
CA ILE A 94 -6.68 -3.57 -10.40
C ILE A 94 -6.09 -4.49 -11.47
N GLN A 95 -6.90 -5.35 -12.11
CA GLN A 95 -6.42 -6.24 -13.18
C GLN A 95 -5.96 -5.50 -14.44
N THR A 96 -6.30 -4.22 -14.60
CA THR A 96 -5.79 -3.37 -15.69
C THR A 96 -4.41 -2.76 -15.40
N VAL A 97 -3.91 -2.89 -14.16
CA VAL A 97 -2.62 -2.34 -13.76
C VAL A 97 -1.54 -3.34 -14.14
N ASP A 98 -0.76 -3.00 -15.17
CA ASP A 98 0.40 -3.78 -15.59
C ASP A 98 1.72 -3.18 -15.06
N SER A 99 2.82 -3.92 -15.27
CA SER A 99 4.15 -3.49 -14.84
C SER A 99 4.63 -2.23 -15.56
N ALA A 100 4.28 -2.03 -16.83
CA ALA A 100 4.68 -0.85 -17.59
C ALA A 100 4.04 0.42 -17.00
N LEU A 101 2.79 0.32 -16.57
CA LEU A 101 2.04 1.40 -15.93
C LEU A 101 2.65 1.82 -14.58
N LEU A 102 3.30 0.89 -13.86
CA LEU A 102 3.95 1.14 -12.57
C LEU A 102 5.40 1.65 -12.69
N HIS A 103 6.01 1.55 -13.87
CA HIS A 103 7.37 2.00 -14.17
C HIS A 103 7.44 3.31 -14.98
N GLY A 104 6.27 3.90 -15.30
CA GLY A 104 6.13 5.14 -16.07
C GLY A 104 6.52 6.40 -15.32
#